data_AF-A0A845UY88-F1
#
_entry.id   AF-A0A845UY88-F1
#
_cell.length_a   1.000
_cell.length_b   1.000
_cell.length_c   1.000
_cell.angle_alpha   90.00
_cell.angle_beta   90.00
_cell.angle_gamma   90.00
#
_symmetry.space_group_name_H-M   'P 1'
#
loop_
_entity.id
_entity.type
_entity.pdbx_description
1 polymer ?
#
loop_
_entity_poly.entity_id
_entity_poly.type
_entity_poly.pdbx_seq_one_letter_code
_entity_poly.pdbx_strand_id
1 'polypeptide(L)'
;MKTPRHEHPFLIWYAYLHKRRMASLSRKDLHLTDDAASRFAIGVEEDSSAKTPVLGVGVFDARAIKTIEWASAGIIVGHRNRDWIALAAKDIRPIDSTAPEPVPLRMWIPFPTGLFDAWLKTSPHKLELKRVKNGKGALPVFEKSPFLSVALQLKNNWGDLPG
;
A
#
# COMPACT_ATOMS: atom_id res chain seq x y z
N MET A 1 -4.00 23.90 -11.94
CA MET A 1 -3.47 23.48 -13.25
C MET A 1 -3.92 22.04 -13.46
N LYS A 2 -4.74 21.76 -14.47
CA LYS A 2 -5.34 20.42 -14.69
C LYS A 2 -4.26 19.48 -15.22
N THR A 3 -3.97 18.40 -14.49
CA THR A 3 -3.08 17.35 -14.98
C THR A 3 -3.87 16.52 -16.00
N PRO A 4 -3.45 16.46 -17.28
CA PRO A 4 -4.09 15.60 -18.28
C PRO A 4 -4.17 14.15 -17.79
N ARG A 5 -5.18 13.40 -18.24
CA ARG A 5 -5.43 12.01 -17.80
C ARG A 5 -4.24 11.06 -18.05
N HIS A 6 -3.40 11.38 -19.04
CA HIS A 6 -2.15 10.69 -19.40
C HIS A 6 -0.96 11.05 -18.50
N GLU A 7 -1.11 12.03 -17.62
CA GLU A 7 -0.08 12.52 -16.70
C GLU A 7 -0.35 12.13 -15.22
N HIS A 8 -1.41 11.36 -14.94
CA HIS A 8 -1.72 10.98 -13.56
C HIS A 8 -0.58 10.14 -12.96
N PRO A 9 0.07 10.59 -11.86
CA PRO A 9 1.28 9.93 -11.35
C PRO A 9 1.10 8.44 -11.04
N PHE A 10 -0.07 8.05 -10.50
CA PHE A 10 -0.39 6.64 -10.26
C PHE A 10 -0.49 5.81 -11.54
N LEU A 11 -1.06 6.34 -12.63
CA LEU A 11 -1.19 5.61 -13.88
C LEU A 11 0.17 5.43 -14.56
N ILE A 12 1.02 6.45 -14.54
CA ILE A 12 2.40 6.37 -15.04
C ILE A 12 3.18 5.31 -14.25
N TRP A 13 3.06 5.35 -12.92
CA TRP A 13 3.71 4.39 -12.03
C TRP A 13 3.24 2.96 -12.30
N TYR A 14 1.93 2.74 -12.40
CA TYR A 14 1.38 1.43 -12.74
C TYR A 14 1.83 0.96 -14.13
N ALA A 15 1.77 1.82 -15.15
CA ALA A 15 2.18 1.47 -16.51
C ALA A 15 3.67 1.05 -16.56
N TYR A 16 4.53 1.75 -15.81
CA TYR A 16 5.94 1.38 -15.68
C TYR A 16 6.11 -0.02 -15.06
N LEU A 17 5.43 -0.30 -13.94
CA LEU A 17 5.52 -1.60 -13.28
C LEU A 17 4.92 -2.72 -14.13
N HIS A 18 3.78 -2.48 -14.76
CA HIS A 18 3.11 -3.44 -15.64
C HIS A 18 3.99 -3.79 -16.86
N LYS A 19 4.60 -2.79 -17.52
CA LYS A 19 5.53 -3.02 -18.64
C LYS A 19 6.72 -3.91 -18.25
N ARG A 20 7.14 -3.85 -16.98
CA ARG A 20 8.22 -4.67 -16.41
C ARG A 20 7.74 -5.98 -15.79
N ARG A 21 6.45 -6.33 -15.92
CA ARG A 21 5.83 -7.51 -15.31
C ARG A 21 5.94 -7.53 -13.78
N MET A 22 6.03 -6.36 -13.16
CA MET A 22 6.13 -6.19 -11.71
C MET A 22 4.76 -5.91 -11.05
N ALA A 23 3.74 -5.65 -11.86
CA ALA A 23 2.38 -5.46 -11.40
C ALA A 23 1.39 -5.99 -12.42
N SER A 24 0.23 -6.47 -11.95
CA SER A 24 -0.89 -6.93 -12.78
C SER A 24 -2.21 -6.46 -12.20
N LEU A 25 -3.18 -6.20 -13.07
CA LEU A 25 -4.55 -5.86 -12.67
C LEU A 25 -5.48 -7.03 -12.96
N SER A 26 -6.19 -7.50 -11.94
CA SER A 26 -7.19 -8.57 -12.06
C SER A 26 -8.42 -8.21 -11.24
N ARG A 27 -9.61 -8.21 -11.86
CA ARG A 27 -10.90 -8.00 -11.15
C ARG A 27 -10.90 -6.82 -10.15
N LYS A 28 -10.30 -5.68 -10.53
CA LYS A 28 -10.15 -4.44 -9.73
C LYS A 28 -9.09 -4.48 -8.61
N ASP A 29 -8.29 -5.54 -8.58
CA ASP A 29 -7.14 -5.67 -7.70
C ASP A 29 -5.84 -5.50 -8.48
N LEU A 30 -5.00 -4.60 -7.98
CA LEU A 30 -3.63 -4.43 -8.40
C LEU A 30 -2.73 -5.34 -7.57
N HIS A 31 -2.15 -6.36 -8.18
CA HIS A 31 -1.22 -7.28 -7.53
C HIS A 31 0.21 -6.93 -7.90
N LEU A 32 1.03 -6.65 -6.89
CA LEU A 32 2.47 -6.46 -7.04
C LEU A 32 3.20 -7.80 -6.95
N THR A 33 4.30 -7.93 -7.70
CA THR A 33 5.25 -9.05 -7.54
C THR A 33 6.23 -8.75 -6.40
N ASP A 34 7.07 -9.74 -6.06
CA ASP A 34 8.16 -9.54 -5.09
C ASP A 34 9.13 -8.42 -5.51
N ASP A 35 9.41 -8.30 -6.81
CA ASP A 35 10.28 -7.24 -7.34
C ASP A 35 9.68 -5.85 -7.15
N ALA A 36 8.37 -5.67 -7.38
CA ALA A 36 7.69 -4.42 -7.05
C ALA A 36 7.62 -4.18 -5.55
N ALA A 37 7.36 -5.23 -4.77
CA ALA A 37 7.27 -5.15 -3.31
C ALA A 37 8.61 -4.78 -2.65
N SER A 38 9.75 -5.06 -3.30
CA SER A 38 11.07 -4.64 -2.81
C SER A 38 11.21 -3.12 -2.63
N ARG A 39 10.36 -2.34 -3.32
CA ARG A 39 10.28 -0.88 -3.25
C ARG A 39 9.54 -0.37 -2.01
N PHE A 40 9.02 -1.30 -1.20
CA PHE A 40 8.36 -1.05 0.06
C PHE A 40 9.19 -1.62 1.20
N ALA A 41 8.99 -1.07 2.40
CA ALA A 41 9.60 -1.55 3.63
C ALA A 41 8.54 -1.63 4.73
N ILE A 42 8.80 -2.44 5.74
CA ILE A 42 7.94 -2.52 6.92
C ILE A 42 8.72 -2.05 8.14
N GLY A 43 8.03 -1.42 9.08
CA GLY A 43 8.63 -0.94 10.31
C GLY A 43 7.60 -0.76 11.41
N VAL A 44 8.07 -0.33 12.57
CA VAL A 44 7.24 0.06 13.70
C VAL A 44 7.74 1.42 14.13
N GLU A 45 6.83 2.37 14.30
CA GLU A 45 7.16 3.64 14.94
C GLU A 45 7.29 3.42 16.45
N GLU A 46 8.43 3.81 17.01
CA GLU A 46 8.77 3.59 18.42
C GLU A 46 8.45 4.80 19.29
N ASP A 47 8.33 6.00 18.70
CA ASP A 47 8.13 7.27 19.41
C ASP A 47 6.72 7.44 20.02
N SER A 48 5.78 6.53 19.73
CA SER A 48 4.45 6.52 20.34
C SER A 48 4.30 5.37 21.34
N SER A 49 3.65 5.63 22.47
CA SER A 49 3.28 4.61 23.47
C SER A 49 2.53 3.40 22.89
N ALA A 50 1.92 3.58 21.72
CA ALA A 50 1.45 2.50 20.86
C ALA A 50 2.46 2.26 19.72
N LYS A 51 3.02 1.04 19.64
CA LYS A 51 3.84 0.57 18.51
C LYS A 51 3.01 0.60 17.22
N THR A 52 3.17 1.65 16.42
CA THR A 52 2.34 1.85 15.22
C THR A 52 3.00 1.20 14.00
N PRO A 53 2.32 0.30 13.28
CA PRO A 53 2.82 -0.25 12.02
C PRO A 53 3.13 0.83 10.99
N VAL A 54 4.26 0.67 10.31
CA VAL A 54 4.70 1.54 9.23
C VAL A 54 4.88 0.74 7.94
N LEU A 55 4.26 1.21 6.87
CA LEU A 55 4.58 0.83 5.49
C LEU A 55 5.44 1.94 4.87
N GLY A 56 6.72 1.66 4.72
CA GLY A 56 7.65 2.48 3.96
C GLY A 56 7.38 2.37 2.47
N VAL A 57 7.30 3.52 1.81
CA VAL A 57 7.16 3.63 0.35
C VAL A 57 8.39 4.37 -0.18
N GLY A 58 9.09 3.78 -1.15
CA GLY A 58 10.26 4.39 -1.77
C GLY A 58 9.97 5.83 -2.23
N VAL A 59 10.94 6.74 -2.09
CA VAL A 59 10.75 8.18 -2.35
C VAL A 59 10.12 8.46 -3.72
N PHE A 60 10.53 7.73 -4.76
CA PHE A 60 10.00 7.88 -6.11
C PHE A 60 8.57 7.36 -6.25
N ASP A 61 8.23 6.28 -5.53
CA ASP A 61 6.91 5.65 -5.55
C ASP A 61 5.90 6.46 -4.74
N ALA A 62 6.35 7.09 -3.65
CA ALA A 62 5.49 7.85 -2.75
C ALA A 62 4.74 8.97 -3.47
N ARG A 63 5.33 9.59 -4.50
CA ARG A 63 4.62 10.59 -5.32
C ARG A 63 3.38 10.01 -6.01
N ALA A 64 3.48 8.78 -6.52
CA ALA A 64 2.37 8.10 -7.17
C ALA A 64 1.34 7.59 -6.15
N ILE A 65 1.80 6.93 -5.08
CA ILE A 65 0.93 6.36 -4.06
C ILE A 65 0.09 7.43 -3.36
N LYS A 66 0.64 8.64 -3.12
CA LYS A 66 -0.08 9.78 -2.52
C LYS A 66 -1.24 10.32 -3.36
N THR A 67 -1.28 10.04 -4.66
CA THR A 67 -2.35 10.56 -5.54
C THR A 67 -3.64 9.78 -5.44
N ILE A 68 -3.64 8.65 -4.74
CA ILE A 68 -4.83 7.84 -4.49
C ILE A 68 -5.28 8.05 -3.05
N GLU A 69 -6.58 8.29 -2.86
CA GLU A 69 -7.21 8.40 -1.55
C GLU A 69 -7.43 7.00 -0.95
N TRP A 70 -6.36 6.41 -0.43
CA TRP A 70 -6.47 5.15 0.30
C TRP A 70 -7.26 5.35 1.59
N ALA A 71 -8.32 4.57 1.75
CA ALA A 71 -9.24 4.67 2.88
C ALA A 71 -8.89 3.69 4.00
N SER A 72 -8.33 2.53 3.67
CA SER A 72 -8.01 1.49 4.65
C SER A 72 -6.87 0.59 4.19
N ALA A 73 -6.32 -0.16 5.13
CA ALA A 73 -5.37 -1.22 4.89
C ALA A 73 -5.82 -2.53 5.54
N GLY A 74 -5.45 -3.64 4.92
CA GLY A 74 -5.63 -4.99 5.43
C GLY A 74 -4.30 -5.73 5.54
N ILE A 75 -4.13 -6.54 6.58
CA ILE A 75 -3.05 -7.55 6.65
C ILE A 75 -3.66 -8.93 6.54
N ILE A 76 -3.08 -9.75 5.65
CA ILE A 76 -3.42 -11.16 5.47
C ILE A 76 -2.14 -11.97 5.64
N VAL A 77 -2.16 -12.99 6.49
CA VAL A 77 -0.96 -13.73 6.92
C VAL A 77 -1.02 -15.17 6.43
N GLY A 78 0.12 -15.69 5.98
CA GLY A 78 0.29 -17.09 5.58
C GLY A 78 -0.49 -17.54 4.35
N HIS A 79 -1.22 -16.65 3.68
CA HIS A 79 -2.00 -17.00 2.50
C HIS A 79 -1.11 -17.35 1.32
N ARG A 80 -1.20 -18.61 0.84
CA ARG A 80 -0.34 -19.17 -0.21
C ARG A 80 1.14 -19.00 0.13
N ASN A 81 1.49 -19.26 1.39
CA ASN A 81 2.85 -19.11 1.92
C ASN A 81 3.42 -17.69 1.76
N ARG A 82 2.55 -16.68 1.87
CA ARG A 82 2.93 -15.26 1.84
C ARG A 82 2.06 -14.44 2.75
N ASP A 83 2.65 -13.37 3.26
CA ASP A 83 1.93 -12.31 3.93
C ASP A 83 1.63 -11.18 2.94
N TRP A 84 0.57 -10.44 3.17
CA TRP A 84 0.10 -9.39 2.27
C TRP A 84 -0.32 -8.17 3.07
N ILE A 85 0.04 -7.00 2.57
CA ILE A 85 -0.67 -5.76 2.87
C ILE A 85 -1.54 -5.42 1.67
N ALA A 86 -2.83 -5.19 1.91
CA ALA A 86 -3.75 -4.68 0.92
C ALA A 86 -4.13 -3.23 1.26
N LEU A 87 -3.79 -2.27 0.42
CA LEU A 87 -4.31 -0.90 0.52
C LEU A 87 -5.60 -0.80 -0.28
N ALA A 88 -6.66 -0.22 0.27
CA ALA A 88 -7.95 -0.11 -0.38
C ALA A 88 -8.39 1.35 -0.51
N ALA A 89 -8.80 1.72 -1.72
CA ALA A 89 -9.43 2.99 -2.05
C ALA A 89 -10.86 2.73 -2.50
N LYS A 90 -11.81 3.53 -1.99
CA LYS A 90 -13.23 3.42 -2.39
C LYS A 90 -13.47 3.98 -3.77
N ASP A 91 -12.68 4.98 -4.16
CA ASP A 91 -12.76 5.63 -5.45
C ASP A 91 -11.38 6.16 -5.85
N ILE A 92 -10.89 5.75 -7.02
CA ILE A 92 -9.61 6.22 -7.59
C ILE A 92 -9.80 7.27 -8.67
N ARG A 93 -11.03 7.68 -8.92
CA ARG A 93 -11.31 8.70 -9.92
C ARG A 93 -10.72 10.05 -9.47
N PRO A 94 -10.28 10.90 -10.42
CA PRO A 94 -9.98 12.29 -10.12
C PRO A 94 -11.18 13.00 -9.48
N ILE A 95 -10.93 13.97 -8.60
CA ILE A 95 -11.97 14.75 -7.89
C ILE A 95 -12.97 15.41 -8.86
N ASP A 96 -12.53 15.75 -10.08
CA ASP A 96 -13.36 16.36 -11.13
C ASP A 96 -13.97 15.34 -12.10
N SER A 97 -13.94 14.05 -11.78
CA SER A 97 -14.54 13.02 -12.62
C SER A 97 -16.07 13.16 -12.64
N THR A 98 -16.62 13.26 -13.85
CA THR A 98 -18.07 13.26 -14.09
C THR A 98 -18.67 11.87 -14.22
N ALA A 99 -17.88 10.82 -14.02
CA ALA A 99 -18.42 9.46 -14.04
C ALA A 99 -19.42 9.31 -12.89
N PRO A 100 -20.51 8.53 -13.07
CA PRO A 100 -21.51 8.36 -12.02
C PRO A 100 -21.02 7.42 -10.92
N GLU A 101 -20.37 6.31 -11.29
CA GLU A 101 -20.05 5.23 -10.36
C GLU A 101 -18.61 5.29 -9.83
N PRO A 102 -18.40 5.10 -8.52
CA PRO A 102 -17.06 5.05 -7.92
C PRO A 102 -16.26 3.89 -8.51
N VAL A 103 -14.94 4.09 -8.64
CA VAL A 103 -14.03 3.05 -9.12
C VAL A 103 -13.17 2.59 -7.94
N PRO A 104 -13.58 1.52 -7.23
CA PRO A 104 -12.76 1.01 -6.14
C PRO A 104 -11.50 0.32 -6.68
N LEU A 105 -10.44 0.38 -5.88
CA LEU A 105 -9.17 -0.27 -6.17
C LEU A 105 -8.58 -0.83 -4.87
N ARG A 106 -8.07 -2.06 -4.93
CA ARG A 106 -7.18 -2.58 -3.90
C ARG A 106 -5.81 -2.85 -4.48
N MET A 107 -4.76 -2.51 -3.75
CA MET A 107 -3.38 -2.80 -4.10
C MET A 107 -2.78 -3.78 -3.11
N TRP A 108 -2.30 -4.90 -3.62
CA TRP A 108 -1.79 -6.03 -2.88
C TRP A 108 -0.27 -6.08 -2.96
N ILE A 109 0.37 -5.94 -1.81
CA ILE A 109 1.82 -5.88 -1.65
C ILE A 109 2.27 -7.14 -0.91
N PRO A 110 2.98 -8.07 -1.59
CA PRO A 110 3.45 -9.30 -0.96
C PRO A 110 4.65 -9.06 -0.04
N PHE A 111 4.69 -9.80 1.06
CA PHE A 111 5.80 -9.90 1.98
C PHE A 111 6.10 -11.37 2.29
N PRO A 112 7.35 -11.70 2.67
CA PRO A 112 7.68 -13.01 3.21
C PRO A 112 6.87 -13.28 4.47
N THR A 113 6.48 -14.54 4.67
CA THR A 113 5.72 -14.99 5.83
C THR A 113 6.45 -14.68 7.15
N GLY A 114 5.69 -14.30 8.18
CA GLY A 114 6.18 -14.07 9.54
C GLY A 114 6.67 -12.64 9.79
N LEU A 115 6.69 -11.79 8.76
CA LEU A 115 7.11 -10.39 8.89
C LEU A 115 6.11 -9.55 9.69
N PHE A 116 4.85 -9.98 9.80
CA PHE A 116 3.81 -9.25 10.54
C PHE A 116 3.55 -9.78 11.95
N ASP A 117 4.26 -10.81 12.41
CA ASP A 117 4.04 -11.43 13.72
C ASP A 117 4.10 -10.43 14.88
N ALA A 118 5.03 -9.47 14.81
CA ALA A 118 5.15 -8.41 15.79
C ALA A 118 3.92 -7.48 15.80
N TRP A 119 3.34 -7.20 14.64
CA TRP A 119 2.13 -6.37 14.51
C TRP A 119 0.90 -7.14 14.99
N LEU A 120 0.80 -8.44 14.73
CA LEU A 120 -0.34 -9.24 15.19
C LEU A 120 -0.45 -9.26 16.72
N LYS A 121 0.69 -9.30 17.43
CA LYS A 121 0.73 -9.29 18.89
C LYS A 121 0.20 -7.99 19.50
N THR A 122 0.30 -6.87 18.79
CA THR A 122 -0.14 -5.55 19.29
C THR A 122 -1.54 -5.17 18.83
N SER A 123 -2.17 -5.95 17.94
CA SER A 123 -3.51 -5.70 17.38
C SER A 123 -3.73 -4.24 16.93
N PRO A 124 -2.86 -3.69 16.07
CA PRO A 124 -2.91 -2.29 15.68
C PRO A 124 -4.15 -1.97 14.84
N HIS A 125 -4.72 -0.79 15.09
CA HIS A 125 -5.90 -0.29 14.37
C HIS A 125 -5.57 0.73 13.28
N LYS A 126 -4.28 1.05 13.10
CA LYS A 126 -3.80 2.08 12.17
C LYS A 126 -2.53 1.63 11.47
N LEU A 127 -2.39 1.98 10.20
CA LEU A 127 -1.16 1.85 9.42
C LEU A 127 -0.70 3.23 8.98
N GLU A 128 0.55 3.55 9.22
CA GLU A 128 1.18 4.77 8.72
C GLU A 128 1.97 4.49 7.45
N LEU A 129 1.76 5.31 6.42
CA LEU A 129 2.58 5.27 5.21
C LEU A 129 3.61 6.40 5.31
N LYS A 130 4.88 6.00 5.28
CA LYS A 130 6.03 6.90 5.38
C LYS A 130 6.89 6.78 4.13
N ARG A 131 7.57 7.86 3.77
CA ARG A 131 8.63 7.73 2.77
C ARG A 131 9.79 6.99 3.40
N VAL A 132 10.42 6.12 2.62
CA VAL A 132 11.62 5.40 3.03
C VAL A 132 12.72 5.63 2.00
N LYS A 133 13.94 5.90 2.47
CA LYS A 133 15.09 6.15 1.58
C LYS A 133 15.57 4.87 0.88
N ASN A 134 15.35 3.72 1.51
CA ASN A 134 15.79 2.41 1.08
C ASN A 134 14.66 1.37 1.21
N GLY A 135 14.61 0.42 0.28
CA GLY A 135 13.59 -0.64 0.24
C GLY A 135 13.94 -1.86 1.11
N LYS A 136 13.22 -2.96 0.87
CA LYS A 136 13.39 -4.25 1.53
C LYS A 136 14.82 -4.81 1.37
N GLY A 137 15.42 -5.28 2.46
CA GLY A 137 16.76 -5.92 2.46
C GLY A 137 17.88 -5.11 3.12
N ALA A 138 17.61 -3.86 3.52
CA ALA A 138 18.47 -3.04 4.37
C ALA A 138 17.64 -2.49 5.54
N LEU A 139 18.29 -2.02 6.61
CA LEU A 139 17.59 -1.38 7.73
C LEU A 139 16.88 -0.11 7.23
N PRO A 140 15.54 -0.07 7.19
CA PRO A 140 14.81 1.02 6.54
C PRO A 140 14.95 2.34 7.31
N VAL A 141 15.24 3.42 6.58
CA VAL A 141 15.29 4.78 7.13
C VAL A 141 14.04 5.53 6.71
N PHE A 142 13.08 5.59 7.62
CA PHE A 142 11.80 6.28 7.42
C PHE A 142 11.94 7.79 7.65
N GLU A 143 11.18 8.59 6.89
CA GLU A 143 10.93 9.98 7.27
C GLU A 143 10.13 10.04 8.58
N LYS A 144 10.35 11.07 9.40
CA LYS A 144 9.68 11.19 10.71
C LYS A 144 8.16 11.24 10.59
N SER A 145 7.66 12.07 9.69
CA SER A 145 6.22 12.29 9.54
C SER A 145 5.62 11.35 8.49
N PRO A 146 4.49 10.68 8.79
CA PRO A 146 3.74 9.98 7.77
C PRO A 146 3.14 10.96 6.78
N PHE A 147 3.03 10.51 5.54
CA PHE A 147 2.29 11.25 4.52
C PHE A 147 0.84 10.81 4.42
N LEU A 148 0.51 9.64 4.98
CA LEU A 148 -0.83 9.12 5.05
C LEU A 148 -0.95 8.20 6.28
N SER A 149 -2.12 8.22 6.90
CA SER A 149 -2.51 7.27 7.95
C SER A 149 -3.86 6.70 7.57
N VAL A 150 -3.99 5.38 7.60
CA VAL A 150 -5.23 4.68 7.26
C VAL A 150 -5.64 3.73 8.36
N ALA A 151 -6.94 3.46 8.46
CA ALA A 151 -7.45 2.42 9.35
C ALA A 151 -6.87 1.07 8.91
N LEU A 152 -6.33 0.31 9.86
CA LEU A 152 -5.78 -1.01 9.63
C LEU A 152 -6.73 -2.07 10.17
N GLN A 153 -7.07 -3.02 9.32
CA GLN A 153 -7.92 -4.14 9.66
C GLN A 153 -7.10 -5.43 9.54
N LEU A 154 -7.01 -6.17 10.63
CA LEU A 154 -6.47 -7.53 10.60
C LEU A 154 -7.54 -8.43 9.99
N LYS A 155 -7.34 -8.88 8.75
CA LYS A 155 -8.31 -9.70 8.04
C LYS A 155 -7.62 -10.98 7.62
N ASN A 156 -7.92 -12.06 8.32
CA ASN A 156 -7.28 -13.35 8.06
C ASN A 156 -7.76 -14.02 6.76
N ASN A 157 -8.79 -13.48 6.07
CA ASN A 157 -9.30 -14.05 4.82
C ASN A 157 -9.47 -13.03 3.67
N TRP A 158 -9.28 -13.55 2.45
CA TRP A 158 -9.34 -12.82 1.17
C TRP A 158 -10.67 -12.11 0.87
N GLY A 159 -11.77 -12.67 1.35
CA GLY A 159 -13.12 -12.13 1.11
C GLY A 159 -13.48 -10.97 2.02
N ASP A 160 -12.71 -10.73 3.08
CA ASP A 160 -13.15 -9.82 4.13
C ASP A 160 -12.81 -8.37 3.82
N LEU A 161 -11.91 -8.08 2.88
CA LEU A 161 -11.57 -6.70 2.52
C LEU A 161 -12.70 -6.07 1.70
N PRO A 162 -13.31 -4.96 2.16
CA PRO A 162 -14.38 -4.33 1.41
C PRO A 162 -13.88 -3.94 0.03
N GLY A 163 -14.67 -4.29 -0.98
CA GLY A 163 -14.49 -3.82 -2.36
C GLY A 163 -15.02 -2.40 -2.53
#